data_AF-A0A1H9LU43-F1
#
_entry.id   AF-A0A1H9LU43-F1
#
_cell.length_a   1.000
_cell.length_b   1.000
_cell.length_c   1.000
_cell.angle_alpha   90.00
_cell.angle_beta   90.00
_cell.angle_gamma   90.00
#
_symmetry.space_group_name_H-M   'P 1'
#
loop_
_entity.id
_entity.type
_entity.pdbx_description
1 polymer ?
#
loop_
_entity_poly.entity_id
_entity_poly.type
_entity_poly.pdbx_seq_one_letter_code
_entity_poly.pdbx_strand_id
1 'polypeptide(L)'
;MTFFHEPPATAGGSSASSSVAAADVVPVVGLAHGSRHPRGSDAIEALMIAVGAAAGVPAHAAYLDLAEPDLGAVAALLAEEGHERAVVVPLLFTQAFHARVDVPEAVAAASASSGLDLVVADVLGTGDDVGDVLRGALDGAGVDGDLDAVLLAVGSSRAEANEAVADLAARLSDGRRGRVRAAFGTCDPRVDQVLGDLGEPVALWPLFLADGLLLDPVRARFEERGWPVVEPLGAFAAPLVLARYAAALGR
;
A
#
# COMPACT_ATOMS: atom_id res chain seq x y z
N MET A 1 -70.32 -8.01 -37.77
CA MET A 1 -70.41 -8.97 -36.66
C MET A 1 -69.24 -9.92 -36.87
N THR A 2 -68.08 -9.77 -36.25
CA THR A 2 -67.78 -9.68 -34.82
C THR A 2 -66.53 -8.81 -34.62
N PHE A 3 -66.54 -8.05 -33.52
CA PHE A 3 -65.54 -7.07 -33.13
C PHE A 3 -64.26 -7.74 -32.60
N PHE A 4 -63.09 -7.21 -32.98
CA PHE A 4 -61.83 -7.41 -32.27
C PHE A 4 -61.96 -6.77 -30.88
N HIS A 5 -61.75 -7.56 -29.84
CA HIS A 5 -61.76 -7.11 -28.44
C HIS A 5 -60.31 -6.98 -27.97
N GLU A 6 -59.88 -5.75 -27.78
CA GLU A 6 -58.62 -5.37 -27.14
C GLU A 6 -58.87 -5.29 -25.62
N PRO A 7 -58.09 -5.99 -24.76
CA PRO A 7 -58.14 -5.79 -23.33
C PRO A 7 -57.16 -4.68 -22.85
N PRO A 8 -57.47 -4.05 -21.70
CA PRO A 8 -57.00 -2.70 -21.36
C PRO A 8 -55.60 -2.62 -20.75
N ALA A 9 -55.04 -1.41 -20.85
CA ALA A 9 -53.84 -0.94 -20.17
C ALA A 9 -53.90 -1.19 -18.65
N THR A 10 -52.96 -1.98 -18.13
CA THR A 10 -52.70 -2.10 -16.71
C THR A 10 -51.52 -1.23 -16.31
N ALA A 11 -51.87 -0.15 -15.61
CA ALA A 11 -51.19 0.52 -14.50
C ALA A 11 -49.68 0.31 -14.31
N GLY A 12 -48.99 1.45 -14.21
CA GLY A 12 -47.59 1.54 -13.81
C GLY A 12 -47.34 0.85 -12.46
N GLY A 13 -46.54 -0.20 -12.51
CA GLY A 13 -45.71 -0.59 -11.39
C GLY A 13 -44.60 0.43 -11.28
N SER A 14 -44.69 1.31 -10.28
CA SER A 14 -43.52 1.99 -9.73
C SER A 14 -42.53 0.91 -9.34
N SER A 15 -41.52 0.68 -10.19
CA SER A 15 -40.28 0.11 -9.72
C SER A 15 -39.74 1.14 -8.74
N ALA A 16 -40.01 0.90 -7.45
CA ALA A 16 -39.15 1.42 -6.41
C ALA A 16 -37.76 0.90 -6.79
N SER A 17 -37.00 1.77 -7.45
CA SER A 17 -35.56 1.65 -7.56
C SER A 17 -35.11 1.30 -6.15
N SER A 18 -34.62 0.10 -5.96
CA SER A 18 -33.90 -0.29 -4.77
C SER A 18 -32.55 0.42 -4.80
N SER A 19 -32.61 1.76 -4.76
CA SER A 19 -31.61 2.60 -4.13
C SER A 19 -31.68 2.24 -2.65
N VAL A 20 -31.02 1.15 -2.29
CA VAL A 20 -30.27 1.21 -1.04
C VAL A 20 -29.34 2.40 -1.29
N ALA A 21 -29.68 3.53 -0.68
CA ALA A 21 -28.86 4.72 -0.79
C ALA A 21 -27.41 4.29 -0.58
N ALA A 22 -26.49 4.77 -1.42
CA ALA A 22 -25.05 4.69 -1.22
C ALA A 22 -24.61 5.53 0.01
N ALA A 23 -25.38 5.44 1.09
CA ALA A 23 -25.24 6.18 2.32
C ALA A 23 -24.32 5.37 3.25
N ASP A 24 -23.30 6.07 3.75
CA ASP A 24 -22.35 5.71 4.82
C ASP A 24 -21.20 4.74 4.51
N VAL A 25 -20.87 4.47 3.25
CA VAL A 25 -19.58 3.84 2.94
C VAL A 25 -18.54 4.89 2.58
N VAL A 26 -17.49 5.00 3.40
CA VAL A 26 -16.36 5.89 3.17
C VAL A 26 -15.32 5.15 2.31
N PRO A 27 -15.03 5.58 1.07
CA PRO A 27 -14.00 4.96 0.24
C PRO A 27 -12.61 5.09 0.87
N VAL A 28 -11.70 4.21 0.45
CA VAL A 28 -10.29 4.27 0.82
C VAL A 28 -9.42 4.50 -0.42
N VAL A 29 -8.53 5.48 -0.35
CA VAL A 29 -7.57 5.79 -1.41
C VAL A 29 -6.17 5.49 -0.90
N GLY A 30 -5.50 4.51 -1.48
CA GLY A 30 -4.09 4.23 -1.22
C GLY A 30 -3.21 5.17 -2.02
N LEU A 31 -2.54 6.11 -1.35
CA LEU A 31 -1.69 7.10 -1.99
C LEU A 31 -0.23 6.62 -2.01
N ALA A 32 0.19 6.11 -3.16
CA ALA A 32 1.58 5.73 -3.42
C ALA A 32 2.37 6.91 -4.02
N HIS A 33 3.70 6.85 -3.95
CA HIS A 33 4.52 7.83 -4.67
C HIS A 33 4.44 7.65 -6.19
N GLY A 34 4.27 6.39 -6.64
CA GLY A 34 4.34 5.98 -8.03
C GLY A 34 5.76 5.57 -8.45
N SER A 35 5.84 4.85 -9.57
CA SER A 35 7.08 4.28 -10.07
C SER A 35 7.03 4.18 -11.58
N ARG A 36 8.16 4.42 -12.24
CA ARG A 36 8.32 4.17 -13.68
C ARG A 36 8.52 2.68 -14.00
N HIS A 37 8.64 1.84 -12.98
CA HIS A 37 8.78 0.40 -13.16
C HIS A 37 7.46 -0.18 -13.69
N PRO A 38 7.48 -1.00 -14.77
CA PRO A 38 6.27 -1.45 -15.45
C PRO A 38 5.33 -2.27 -14.58
N ARG A 39 5.83 -2.92 -13.53
CA ARG A 39 5.02 -3.70 -12.56
C ARG A 39 4.75 -2.95 -11.26
N GLY A 40 5.13 -1.67 -11.18
CA GLY A 40 5.01 -0.86 -9.97
C GLY A 40 3.56 -0.62 -9.59
N SER A 41 2.75 -0.16 -10.56
CA SER A 41 1.33 0.13 -10.36
C SER A 41 0.50 -1.13 -10.13
N ASP A 42 0.77 -2.22 -10.87
CA ASP A 42 0.03 -3.49 -10.76
C ASP A 42 -0.05 -4.01 -9.33
N ALA A 43 1.07 -3.95 -8.58
CA ALA A 43 1.12 -4.41 -7.20
C ALA A 43 0.32 -3.52 -6.24
N ILE A 44 0.30 -2.20 -6.47
CA ILE A 44 -0.48 -1.25 -5.68
C ILE A 44 -1.97 -1.39 -5.99
N GLU A 45 -2.34 -1.58 -7.25
CA GLU A 45 -3.72 -1.87 -7.66
C GLU A 45 -4.21 -3.17 -7.03
N ALA A 46 -3.42 -4.25 -7.12
CA ALA A 46 -3.75 -5.52 -6.48
C ALA A 46 -3.92 -5.39 -4.95
N LEU A 47 -3.07 -4.58 -4.31
CA LEU A 47 -3.22 -4.24 -2.89
C LEU A 47 -4.55 -3.55 -2.61
N MET A 48 -4.90 -2.51 -3.38
CA MET A 48 -6.15 -1.78 -3.14
C MET A 48 -7.40 -2.63 -3.45
N ILE A 49 -7.34 -3.52 -4.44
CA ILE A 49 -8.40 -4.52 -4.68
C ILE A 49 -8.58 -5.41 -3.46
N ALA A 50 -7.49 -5.91 -2.86
CA ALA A 50 -7.56 -6.76 -1.67
C ALA A 50 -8.12 -5.99 -0.46
N VAL A 51 -7.75 -4.71 -0.30
CA VAL A 51 -8.29 -3.82 0.74
C VAL A 51 -9.79 -3.62 0.55
N GLY A 52 -10.25 -3.28 -0.66
CA GLY A 52 -11.67 -3.07 -0.94
C GLY A 52 -12.50 -4.33 -0.72
N ALA A 53 -11.99 -5.48 -1.15
CA ALA A 53 -12.64 -6.77 -0.92
C ALA A 53 -12.76 -7.12 0.58
N ALA A 54 -11.74 -6.82 1.37
CA ALA A 54 -11.72 -7.11 2.81
C ALA A 54 -12.58 -6.13 3.62
N ALA A 55 -12.59 -4.85 3.26
CA ALA A 55 -13.37 -3.81 3.95
C ALA A 55 -14.84 -3.74 3.49
N GLY A 56 -15.15 -4.26 2.29
CA GLY A 56 -16.46 -4.08 1.66
C GLY A 56 -16.73 -2.64 1.25
N VAL A 57 -15.69 -1.87 0.89
CA VAL A 57 -15.76 -0.45 0.50
C VAL A 57 -15.04 -0.21 -0.83
N PRO A 58 -15.40 0.84 -1.60
CA PRO A 58 -14.62 1.25 -2.76
C PRO A 58 -13.18 1.57 -2.37
N ALA A 59 -12.23 1.02 -3.10
CA ALA A 59 -10.81 1.14 -2.80
C ALA A 59 -10.02 1.43 -4.07
N HIS A 60 -9.31 2.56 -4.09
CA HIS A 60 -8.60 3.06 -5.28
C HIS A 60 -7.13 3.30 -4.98
N ALA A 61 -6.27 3.02 -5.97
CA ALA A 61 -4.90 3.49 -5.95
C ALA A 61 -4.84 4.91 -6.53
N ALA A 62 -4.04 5.78 -5.91
CA ALA A 62 -3.67 7.08 -6.44
C ALA A 62 -2.16 7.27 -6.31
N TYR A 63 -1.59 8.11 -7.17
CA TYR A 63 -0.15 8.34 -7.22
C TYR A 63 0.18 9.83 -7.08
N LEU A 64 1.27 10.13 -6.36
CA LEU A 64 1.79 11.49 -6.24
C LEU A 64 2.52 11.94 -7.51
N ASP A 65 3.22 11.02 -8.17
CA ASP A 65 3.99 11.27 -9.39
C ASP A 65 4.17 9.95 -10.16
N LEU A 66 4.76 10.00 -11.35
CA LEU A 66 5.30 8.87 -12.13
C LEU A 66 4.29 7.81 -12.62
N ALA A 67 3.06 7.84 -12.14
CA ALA A 67 1.98 6.92 -12.47
C ALA A 67 0.63 7.64 -12.37
N GLU A 68 -0.38 7.04 -13.00
CA GLU A 68 -1.76 7.53 -13.00
C GLU A 68 -2.68 6.43 -12.46
N PRO A 69 -3.84 6.77 -11.87
CA PRO A 69 -4.38 8.13 -11.73
C PRO A 69 -3.75 8.92 -10.57
N ASP A 70 -3.68 10.25 -10.71
CA ASP A 70 -3.38 11.14 -9.58
C ASP A 70 -4.51 11.19 -8.54
N LEU A 71 -4.23 11.77 -7.36
CA LEU A 71 -5.23 11.87 -6.28
C LEU A 71 -6.44 12.74 -6.66
N GLY A 72 -6.25 13.76 -7.50
CA GLY A 72 -7.34 14.64 -7.94
C GLY A 72 -8.33 13.92 -8.83
N ALA A 73 -7.85 13.09 -9.76
CA ALA A 73 -8.65 12.27 -10.65
C ALA A 73 -9.48 11.24 -9.86
N VAL A 74 -8.88 10.57 -8.87
CA VAL A 74 -9.60 9.65 -8.00
C VAL A 74 -10.64 10.37 -7.14
N ALA A 75 -10.30 11.54 -6.58
CA ALA A 75 -11.24 12.32 -5.78
C ALA A 75 -12.43 12.83 -6.63
N ALA A 76 -12.19 13.26 -7.86
CA ALA A 76 -13.23 13.67 -8.79
C ALA A 76 -14.17 12.49 -9.14
N LEU A 77 -13.61 11.32 -9.43
CA LEU A 77 -14.39 10.09 -9.67
C LEU A 77 -15.31 9.78 -8.48
N LEU A 78 -14.78 9.76 -7.27
CA LEU A 78 -15.56 9.46 -6.06
C LEU A 78 -16.67 10.50 -5.80
N ALA A 79 -16.40 11.78 -6.08
CA ALA A 79 -17.40 12.84 -5.99
C ALA A 79 -18.52 12.66 -7.04
N GLU A 80 -18.18 12.28 -8.28
CA GLU A 80 -19.15 11.95 -9.33
C GLU A 80 -20.02 10.74 -8.99
N GLU A 81 -19.47 9.76 -8.26
CA GLU A 81 -20.19 8.61 -7.72
C GLU A 81 -21.09 8.95 -6.51
N GLY A 82 -21.02 10.19 -6.02
CA GLY A 82 -21.88 10.71 -4.94
C GLY A 82 -21.30 10.54 -3.54
N HIS A 83 -20.01 10.24 -3.40
CA HIS A 83 -19.35 10.22 -2.09
C HIS A 83 -19.07 11.65 -1.61
N GLU A 84 -19.30 11.90 -0.32
CA GLU A 84 -18.99 13.19 0.31
C GLU A 84 -17.63 13.17 1.04
N ARG A 85 -17.12 11.98 1.35
CA ARG A 85 -15.92 11.77 2.17
C ARG A 85 -15.15 10.54 1.72
N ALA A 86 -13.82 10.58 1.75
CA ALA A 86 -12.93 9.44 1.57
C ALA A 86 -11.72 9.49 2.51
N VAL A 87 -11.15 8.33 2.85
CA VAL A 87 -9.91 8.24 3.64
C VAL A 87 -8.72 8.01 2.70
N VAL A 88 -7.72 8.86 2.80
CA VAL A 88 -6.45 8.72 2.09
C VAL A 88 -5.42 8.06 3.01
N VAL A 89 -4.92 6.89 2.63
CA VAL A 89 -3.86 6.17 3.35
C VAL A 89 -2.54 6.30 2.57
N PRO A 90 -1.56 7.06 3.08
CA PRO A 90 -0.24 7.11 2.46
C PRO A 90 0.49 5.77 2.56
N LEU A 91 0.84 5.19 1.41
CA LEU A 91 1.46 3.87 1.29
C LEU A 91 2.99 3.94 1.50
N LEU A 92 3.41 4.47 2.65
CA LEU A 92 4.79 4.76 3.00
C LEU A 92 5.20 4.07 4.31
N PHE A 93 6.36 3.41 4.34
CA PHE A 93 6.88 2.81 5.59
C PHE A 93 7.62 3.80 6.49
N THR A 94 8.10 4.92 5.96
CA THR A 94 8.83 5.93 6.75
C THR A 94 8.27 7.32 6.50
N GLN A 95 8.34 8.19 7.51
CA GLN A 95 8.02 9.61 7.36
C GLN A 95 9.16 10.37 6.65
N ALA A 96 9.35 10.10 5.36
CA ALA A 96 10.28 10.88 4.53
C ALA A 96 9.77 12.33 4.32
N PHE A 97 10.63 13.22 3.81
CA PHE A 97 10.30 14.63 3.56
C PHE A 97 8.98 14.81 2.80
N HIS A 98 8.79 14.02 1.74
CA HIS A 98 7.61 14.02 0.88
C HIS A 98 6.30 13.67 1.60
N ALA A 99 6.35 12.86 2.67
CA ALA A 99 5.14 12.51 3.43
C ALA A 99 4.56 13.71 4.22
N ARG A 100 5.38 14.70 4.56
CA ARG A 100 4.96 15.87 5.36
C ARG A 100 4.63 17.10 4.53
N VAL A 101 5.00 17.13 3.25
CA VAL A 101 4.80 18.29 2.36
C VAL A 101 3.91 17.88 1.20
N ASP A 102 4.36 16.93 0.40
CA ASP A 102 3.68 16.54 -0.84
C ASP A 102 2.31 15.91 -0.58
N VAL A 103 2.16 15.07 0.45
CA VAL A 103 0.87 14.44 0.77
C VAL A 103 -0.17 15.48 1.23
N PRO A 104 0.10 16.35 2.22
CA PRO A 104 -0.84 17.41 2.59
C PRO A 104 -1.21 18.35 1.42
N GLU A 105 -0.24 18.72 0.59
CA GLU A 105 -0.49 19.60 -0.57
C GLU A 105 -1.36 18.92 -1.62
N ALA A 106 -1.07 17.66 -1.99
CA ALA A 106 -1.87 16.90 -2.93
C ALA A 106 -3.31 16.69 -2.44
N VAL A 107 -3.48 16.40 -1.15
CA VAL A 107 -4.80 16.22 -0.53
C VAL A 107 -5.59 17.53 -0.53
N ALA A 108 -4.96 18.65 -0.15
CA ALA A 108 -5.61 19.96 -0.16
C ALA A 108 -6.05 20.35 -1.57
N ALA A 109 -5.20 20.13 -2.58
CA ALA A 109 -5.53 20.41 -3.97
C ALA A 109 -6.68 19.53 -4.49
N ALA A 110 -6.63 18.22 -4.22
CA ALA A 110 -7.66 17.27 -4.64
C ALA A 110 -9.02 17.53 -3.96
N SER A 111 -9.01 17.86 -2.66
CA SER A 111 -10.23 18.21 -1.93
C SER A 111 -10.84 19.51 -2.46
N ALA A 112 -10.01 20.53 -2.74
CA ALA A 112 -10.48 21.80 -3.27
C ALA A 112 -11.06 21.69 -4.69
N SER A 113 -10.53 20.80 -5.54
CA SER A 113 -11.01 20.63 -6.92
C SER A 113 -12.24 19.73 -7.04
N SER A 114 -12.35 18.70 -6.20
CA SER A 114 -13.46 17.73 -6.24
C SER A 114 -14.62 18.10 -5.30
N GLY A 115 -14.36 18.87 -4.25
CA GLY A 115 -15.32 19.11 -3.16
C GLY A 115 -15.44 17.95 -2.17
N LEU A 116 -14.65 16.88 -2.33
CA LEU A 116 -14.66 15.70 -1.47
C LEU A 116 -13.90 15.97 -0.15
N ASP A 117 -14.47 15.59 0.99
CA ASP A 117 -13.75 15.60 2.28
C ASP A 117 -12.71 14.48 2.30
N LEU A 118 -11.43 14.84 2.26
CA LEU A 118 -10.32 13.88 2.26
C LEU A 118 -9.66 13.82 3.64
N VAL A 119 -9.85 12.69 4.32
CA VAL A 119 -9.26 12.42 5.64
C VAL A 119 -7.93 11.70 5.47
N VAL A 120 -6.83 12.32 5.88
CA VAL A 120 -5.51 11.68 5.81
C VAL A 120 -5.29 10.78 7.02
N ALA A 121 -5.10 9.49 6.76
CA ALA A 121 -4.67 8.52 7.75
C ALA A 121 -3.16 8.60 8.01
N ASP A 122 -2.70 7.92 9.06
CA ASP A 122 -1.26 7.79 9.29
C ASP A 122 -0.62 6.91 8.19
N VAL A 123 0.67 7.12 7.93
CA VAL A 123 1.47 6.27 7.03
C VAL A 123 1.48 4.80 7.54
N LEU A 124 1.84 3.84 6.68
CA LEU A 124 2.03 2.44 7.10
C LEU A 124 3.05 2.32 8.25
N GLY A 125 4.15 3.07 8.16
CA GLY A 125 5.13 3.17 9.25
C GLY A 125 6.03 1.93 9.39
N THR A 126 6.62 1.76 10.58
CA THR A 126 7.49 0.64 10.93
C THR A 126 7.09 -0.03 12.26
N GLY A 127 5.79 0.03 12.60
CA GLY A 127 5.24 -0.53 13.83
C GLY A 127 5.33 -2.05 13.92
N ASP A 128 4.90 -2.60 15.06
CA ASP A 128 4.90 -4.05 15.28
C ASP A 128 3.97 -4.79 14.30
N ASP A 129 2.88 -4.14 13.87
CA ASP A 129 1.97 -4.64 12.84
C ASP A 129 2.67 -4.82 11.48
N VAL A 130 3.55 -3.90 11.11
CA VAL A 130 4.43 -4.04 9.93
C VAL A 130 5.41 -5.20 10.13
N GLY A 131 5.96 -5.34 11.34
CA GLY A 131 6.81 -6.47 11.70
C GLY A 131 6.10 -7.83 11.54
N ASP A 132 4.83 -7.92 11.94
CA ASP A 132 4.01 -9.14 11.79
C ASP A 132 3.77 -9.50 10.33
N VAL A 133 3.41 -8.51 9.50
CA VAL A 133 3.21 -8.72 8.05
C VAL A 133 4.50 -9.15 7.37
N LEU A 134 5.63 -8.52 7.71
CA LEU A 134 6.93 -8.93 7.19
C LEU A 134 7.24 -10.37 7.58
N ARG A 135 7.06 -10.75 8.85
CA ARG A 135 7.31 -12.12 9.34
C ARG A 135 6.47 -13.13 8.56
N GLY A 136 5.18 -12.84 8.36
CA GLY A 136 4.31 -13.68 7.53
C GLY A 136 4.81 -13.83 6.08
N ALA A 137 5.34 -12.76 5.48
CA ALA A 137 5.92 -12.82 4.14
C ALA A 137 7.21 -13.66 4.07
N LEU A 138 8.08 -13.53 5.08
CA LEU A 138 9.30 -14.33 5.22
C LEU A 138 8.98 -15.82 5.38
N ASP A 139 8.03 -16.15 6.27
CA ASP A 139 7.58 -17.52 6.52
C ASP A 139 6.92 -18.12 5.27
N GLY A 140 6.11 -17.34 4.56
CA GLY A 140 5.49 -17.74 3.30
C GLY A 140 6.50 -18.02 2.18
N ALA A 141 7.66 -17.36 2.22
CA ALA A 141 8.78 -17.62 1.33
C ALA A 141 9.63 -18.84 1.76
N GLY A 142 9.33 -19.45 2.91
CA GLY A 142 10.04 -20.62 3.43
C GLY A 142 11.47 -20.32 3.89
N VAL A 143 11.78 -19.06 4.25
CA VAL A 143 13.11 -18.68 4.72
C VAL A 143 13.30 -19.12 6.17
N ASP A 144 14.38 -19.88 6.42
CA ASP A 144 14.70 -20.39 7.76
C ASP A 144 14.95 -19.24 8.77
N GLY A 145 14.42 -19.40 9.98
CA GLY A 145 14.66 -18.50 11.10
C GLY A 145 16.11 -18.41 11.56
N ASP A 146 16.95 -19.40 11.18
CA ASP A 146 18.38 -19.45 11.47
C ASP A 146 19.22 -18.66 10.44
N LEU A 147 18.62 -18.32 9.29
CA LEU A 147 19.30 -17.60 8.22
C LEU A 147 19.37 -16.10 8.51
N ASP A 148 20.57 -15.52 8.36
CA ASP A 148 20.74 -14.08 8.36
C ASP A 148 19.94 -13.43 7.20
N ALA A 149 19.44 -12.21 7.41
CA ALA A 149 18.64 -11.50 6.42
C ALA A 149 18.99 -10.01 6.33
N VAL A 150 18.86 -9.46 5.13
CA VAL A 150 18.95 -8.01 4.87
C VAL A 150 17.54 -7.47 4.67
N LEU A 151 17.10 -6.61 5.59
CA LEU A 151 15.90 -5.80 5.42
C LEU A 151 16.25 -4.62 4.49
N LEU A 152 15.94 -4.76 3.21
CA LEU A 152 16.20 -3.70 2.22
C LEU A 152 15.07 -2.68 2.28
N ALA A 153 15.41 -1.40 2.41
CA ALA A 153 14.47 -0.28 2.28
C ALA A 153 14.97 0.73 1.24
N VAL A 154 14.11 1.67 0.84
CA VAL A 154 14.48 2.74 -0.10
C VAL A 154 15.62 3.61 0.45
N GLY A 155 15.56 3.99 1.72
CA GLY A 155 16.46 4.98 2.34
C GLY A 155 15.93 6.40 2.22
N SER A 156 16.40 7.25 3.12
CA SER A 156 15.98 8.65 3.25
C SER A 156 17.18 9.55 3.48
N SER A 157 17.05 10.83 3.11
CA SER A 157 17.98 11.88 3.53
C SER A 157 17.83 12.25 5.01
N ARG A 158 16.76 11.81 5.67
CA ARG A 158 16.53 12.01 7.11
C ARG A 158 17.03 10.82 7.90
N ALA A 159 17.90 11.09 8.88
CA ALA A 159 18.48 10.05 9.73
C ALA A 159 17.40 9.28 10.50
N GLU A 160 16.40 9.99 11.04
CA GLU A 160 15.35 9.40 11.89
C GLU A 160 14.49 8.38 11.11
N ALA A 161 14.27 8.61 9.81
CA ALA A 161 13.56 7.67 8.96
C ALA A 161 14.34 6.36 8.75
N ASN A 162 15.67 6.46 8.60
CA ASN A 162 16.54 5.31 8.44
C ASN A 162 16.73 4.57 9.78
N GLU A 163 16.84 5.31 10.89
CA GLU A 163 16.87 4.76 12.25
C GLU A 163 15.61 3.94 12.55
N ALA A 164 14.41 4.44 12.18
CA ALA A 164 13.17 3.69 12.35
C ALA A 164 13.14 2.34 11.60
N VAL A 165 13.83 2.24 10.45
CA VAL A 165 14.00 0.97 9.72
C VAL A 165 15.05 0.09 10.37
N ALA A 166 16.15 0.66 10.86
CA ALA A 166 17.16 -0.08 11.62
C ALA A 166 16.58 -0.68 12.91
N ASP A 167 15.74 0.08 13.62
CA ASP A 167 15.02 -0.39 14.80
C ASP A 167 14.02 -1.50 14.46
N LEU A 168 13.33 -1.39 13.32
CA LEU A 168 12.47 -2.48 12.83
C LEU A 168 13.28 -3.74 12.53
N ALA A 169 14.44 -3.61 11.87
CA ALA A 169 15.34 -4.74 11.64
C ALA A 169 15.82 -5.36 12.96
N ALA A 170 16.15 -4.56 13.97
CA ALA A 170 16.51 -5.06 15.30
C ALA A 170 15.36 -5.87 15.93
N ARG A 171 14.13 -5.33 15.94
CA ARG A 171 12.95 -6.05 16.44
C ARG A 171 12.64 -7.34 15.67
N LEU A 172 12.87 -7.36 14.35
CA LEU A 172 12.74 -8.57 13.54
C LEU A 172 13.82 -9.61 13.86
N SER A 173 15.00 -9.17 14.31
CA SER A 173 16.09 -10.03 14.74
C SER A 173 15.82 -10.68 16.11
N ASP A 174 15.13 -9.99 17.03
CA ASP A 174 14.92 -10.49 18.41
C ASP A 174 14.08 -11.78 18.47
N GLY A 175 13.26 -12.04 17.45
CA GLY A 175 12.44 -13.26 17.33
C GLY A 175 13.10 -14.41 16.55
N ARG A 176 14.37 -14.25 16.14
CA ARG A 176 15.05 -15.17 15.22
C ARG A 176 16.46 -15.51 15.71
N ARG A 177 17.01 -16.63 15.23
CA ARG A 177 18.43 -16.96 15.44
C ARG A 177 19.32 -16.24 14.43
N GLY A 178 18.86 -16.16 13.19
CA GLY A 178 19.46 -15.35 12.14
C GLY A 178 19.30 -13.86 12.44
N ARG A 179 20.37 -13.11 12.20
CA ARG A 179 20.42 -11.66 12.39
C ARG A 179 19.75 -10.96 11.23
N VAL A 180 19.04 -9.89 11.54
CA VAL A 180 18.49 -8.98 10.53
C VAL A 180 19.28 -7.67 10.54
N ARG A 181 19.67 -7.19 9.36
CA ARG A 181 20.35 -5.89 9.16
C ARG A 181 19.60 -5.04 8.15
N ALA A 182 19.36 -3.78 8.49
CA ALA A 182 18.81 -2.82 7.55
C ALA A 182 19.87 -2.40 6.53
N ALA A 183 19.48 -2.33 5.26
CA ALA A 183 20.28 -1.73 4.20
C ALA A 183 19.39 -0.86 3.31
N PHE A 184 20.01 0.08 2.59
CA PHE A 184 19.27 1.12 1.88
C PHE A 184 19.65 1.24 0.39
N GLY A 185 18.62 1.42 -0.44
CA GLY A 185 18.72 1.61 -1.89
C GLY A 185 19.20 2.99 -2.32
N THR A 186 19.13 4.01 -1.44
CA THR A 186 19.51 5.40 -1.77
C THR A 186 20.55 6.02 -0.83
N CYS A 187 20.80 5.46 0.34
CA CYS A 187 21.81 5.93 1.30
C CYS A 187 22.60 4.78 1.92
N ASP A 188 23.55 5.08 2.80
CA ASP A 188 24.29 4.08 3.56
C ASP A 188 23.52 3.70 4.85
N PRO A 189 23.73 2.48 5.39
CA PRO A 189 24.53 1.40 4.81
C PRO A 189 23.86 0.72 3.60
N ARG A 190 24.66 0.45 2.57
CA ARG A 190 24.30 -0.36 1.39
C ARG A 190 24.34 -1.84 1.71
N VAL A 191 23.68 -2.64 0.87
CA VAL A 191 23.68 -4.11 0.98
C VAL A 191 25.10 -4.67 1.09
N ASP A 192 26.00 -4.25 0.21
CA ASP A 192 27.39 -4.74 0.21
C ASP A 192 28.16 -4.39 1.50
N GLN A 193 27.78 -3.31 2.20
CA GLN A 193 28.39 -2.91 3.47
C GLN A 193 27.90 -3.76 4.65
N VAL A 194 26.65 -4.26 4.61
CA VAL A 194 26.09 -5.09 5.69
C VAL A 194 26.37 -6.58 5.52
N LEU A 195 26.59 -7.05 4.27
CA LEU A 195 26.83 -8.46 4.00
C LEU A 195 28.10 -9.00 4.68
N GLY A 196 29.12 -8.17 4.88
CA GLY A 196 30.37 -8.60 5.52
C GLY A 196 30.22 -9.08 6.97
N ASP A 197 29.15 -8.67 7.65
CA ASP A 197 28.86 -9.06 9.04
C ASP A 197 27.90 -10.25 9.14
N LEU A 198 27.34 -10.71 8.01
CA LEU A 198 26.32 -11.75 7.94
C LEU A 198 26.90 -13.09 7.48
N GLY A 199 26.34 -14.19 7.98
CA GLY A 199 26.72 -15.55 7.57
C GLY A 199 25.99 -15.93 6.30
N GLU A 200 26.74 -16.31 5.25
CA GLU A 200 26.15 -16.76 3.99
C GLU A 200 25.59 -18.19 4.11
N PRO A 201 24.42 -18.51 3.50
CA PRO A 201 23.61 -17.64 2.65
C PRO A 201 22.82 -16.58 3.43
N VAL A 202 22.43 -15.48 2.76
CA VAL A 202 21.67 -14.38 3.37
C VAL A 202 20.38 -14.17 2.60
N ALA A 203 19.24 -14.06 3.29
CA ALA A 203 17.97 -13.75 2.64
C ALA A 203 17.83 -12.25 2.33
N LEU A 204 17.32 -11.93 1.13
CA LEU A 204 16.84 -10.59 0.82
C LEU A 204 15.40 -10.43 1.29
N TRP A 205 15.14 -9.45 2.15
CA TRP A 205 13.82 -9.17 2.71
C TRP A 205 13.40 -7.74 2.38
N PRO A 206 12.62 -7.52 1.31
CA PRO A 206 12.24 -6.17 0.89
C PRO A 206 11.17 -5.54 1.80
N LEU A 207 11.46 -4.37 2.36
CA LEU A 207 10.45 -3.44 2.91
C LEU A 207 9.85 -2.60 1.76
N PHE A 208 9.17 -3.27 0.84
CA PHE A 208 8.61 -2.70 -0.39
C PHE A 208 7.20 -3.23 -0.61
N LEU A 209 6.33 -2.42 -1.22
CA LEU A 209 5.00 -2.86 -1.64
C LEU A 209 4.99 -3.44 -3.07
N ALA A 210 5.96 -3.07 -3.90
CA ALA A 210 6.02 -3.45 -5.29
C ALA A 210 7.47 -3.69 -5.73
N ASP A 211 7.65 -4.39 -6.85
CA ASP A 211 8.93 -4.39 -7.55
C ASP A 211 9.29 -2.98 -8.03
N GLY A 212 10.59 -2.74 -8.23
CA GLY A 212 11.05 -1.43 -8.60
C GLY A 212 12.54 -1.35 -8.86
N LEU A 213 12.93 -0.25 -9.49
CA LEU A 213 14.28 -0.01 -10.00
C LEU A 213 15.39 -0.07 -8.92
N LEU A 214 15.04 0.12 -7.65
CA LEU A 214 15.96 -0.02 -6.52
C LEU A 214 16.09 -1.47 -6.02
N LEU A 215 15.01 -2.25 -6.13
CA LEU A 215 14.98 -3.63 -5.69
C LEU A 215 15.58 -4.57 -6.74
N ASP A 216 15.24 -4.39 -8.03
CA ASP A 216 15.61 -5.33 -9.09
C ASP A 216 17.12 -5.63 -9.17
N PRO A 217 18.04 -4.64 -9.07
CA PRO A 217 19.47 -4.92 -9.13
C PRO A 217 19.97 -5.71 -7.91
N VAL A 218 19.35 -5.52 -6.74
CA VAL A 218 19.71 -6.25 -5.52
C VAL A 218 19.15 -7.67 -5.57
N ARG A 219 17.89 -7.82 -6.01
CA ARG A 219 17.25 -9.12 -6.25
C ARG A 219 18.08 -9.98 -7.18
N ALA A 220 18.45 -9.46 -8.35
CA ALA A 220 19.24 -10.20 -9.33
C ALA A 220 20.55 -10.73 -8.74
N ARG A 221 21.25 -9.93 -7.92
CA ARG A 221 22.48 -10.36 -7.24
C ARG A 221 22.26 -11.49 -6.23
N PHE A 222 21.15 -11.49 -5.50
CA PHE A 222 20.83 -12.57 -4.56
C PHE A 222 20.43 -13.84 -5.30
N GLU A 223 19.64 -13.71 -6.37
CA GLU A 223 19.26 -14.84 -7.24
C GLU A 223 20.47 -15.47 -7.92
N GLU A 224 21.42 -14.67 -8.43
CA GLU A 224 22.69 -15.15 -9.01
C GLU A 224 23.54 -15.96 -8.00
N ARG A 225 23.44 -15.65 -6.70
CA ARG A 225 24.10 -16.40 -5.63
C ARG A 225 23.31 -17.63 -5.17
N GLY A 226 22.10 -17.83 -5.70
CA GLY A 226 21.18 -18.87 -5.24
C GLY A 226 20.66 -18.63 -3.81
N TRP A 227 20.64 -17.37 -3.37
CA TRP A 227 20.17 -17.01 -2.04
C TRP A 227 18.67 -16.72 -2.03
N PRO A 228 17.98 -16.94 -0.89
CA PRO A 228 16.55 -16.69 -0.81
C PRO A 228 16.20 -15.22 -1.02
N VAL A 229 15.15 -14.97 -1.81
CA VAL A 229 14.57 -13.63 -1.99
C VAL A 229 13.10 -13.69 -1.62
N VAL A 230 12.70 -12.86 -0.66
CA VAL A 230 11.30 -12.65 -0.29
C VAL A 230 10.69 -11.67 -1.29
N GLU A 231 9.46 -11.94 -1.73
CA GLU A 231 8.73 -11.02 -2.61
C GLU A 231 8.33 -9.73 -1.88
N PRO A 232 8.20 -8.58 -2.59
CA PRO A 232 7.56 -7.39 -2.06
C PRO A 232 6.18 -7.70 -1.50
N LEU A 233 5.76 -6.95 -0.49
CA LEU A 233 4.55 -7.25 0.27
C LEU A 233 3.29 -7.24 -0.60
N GLY A 234 3.18 -6.38 -1.61
CA GLY A 234 1.99 -6.32 -2.48
C GLY A 234 0.69 -6.34 -1.69
N ALA A 235 -0.24 -7.23 -2.10
CA ALA A 235 -1.52 -7.42 -1.43
C ALA A 235 -1.40 -7.97 0.00
N PHE A 236 -0.28 -8.58 0.39
CA PHE A 236 -0.04 -9.05 1.77
C PHE A 236 0.00 -7.88 2.78
N ALA A 237 0.19 -6.64 2.30
CA ALA A 237 0.12 -5.44 3.12
C ALA A 237 -1.31 -4.94 3.40
N ALA A 238 -2.36 -5.56 2.86
CA ALA A 238 -3.75 -5.13 3.04
C ALA A 238 -4.16 -4.91 4.52
N PRO A 239 -3.77 -5.77 5.49
CA PRO A 239 -4.07 -5.54 6.91
C PRO A 239 -3.53 -4.21 7.45
N LEU A 240 -2.38 -3.73 6.95
CA LEU A 240 -1.79 -2.46 7.37
C LEU A 240 -2.66 -1.29 6.90
N VAL A 241 -3.06 -1.31 5.63
CA VAL A 241 -3.94 -0.27 5.05
C VAL A 241 -5.27 -0.24 5.79
N LEU A 242 -5.86 -1.41 6.06
CA LEU A 242 -7.11 -1.53 6.81
C LEU A 242 -6.99 -0.99 8.23
N ALA A 243 -5.87 -1.23 8.92
CA ALA A 243 -5.64 -0.69 10.25
C ALA A 243 -5.57 0.85 10.25
N ARG A 244 -4.88 1.46 9.28
CA ARG A 244 -4.82 2.93 9.14
C ARG A 244 -6.17 3.51 8.75
N TYR A 245 -6.89 2.84 7.85
CA TYR A 245 -8.25 3.19 7.45
C TYR A 245 -9.21 3.21 8.64
N ALA A 246 -9.27 2.12 9.41
CA ALA A 246 -10.14 2.02 10.59
C ALA A 246 -9.79 3.07 11.66
N ALA A 247 -8.50 3.34 11.89
CA ALA A 247 -8.07 4.38 12.83
C ALA A 247 -8.48 5.78 12.38
N ALA A 248 -8.47 6.07 11.06
CA ALA A 248 -8.91 7.35 10.52
C ALA A 248 -10.42 7.54 10.58
N LEU A 249 -11.22 6.47 10.44
CA LEU A 249 -12.67 6.53 10.62
C LEU A 249 -13.10 6.82 12.06
N GLY A 250 -12.28 6.43 13.04
CA GLY A 250 -12.54 6.70 14.46
C GLY A 250 -12.23 8.12 14.92
N ARG A 251 -11.77 9.01 14.02
CA ARG A 251 -11.41 10.40 14.31
C ARG A 251 -12.55 11.38 14.06
#